data_AF-A0A1I0S8T7-F1
#
_entry.id   AF-A0A1I0S8T7-F1
#
_cell.length_a   1.000
_cell.length_b   1.000
_cell.length_c   1.000
_cell.angle_alpha   90.00
_cell.angle_beta   90.00
_cell.angle_gamma   90.00
#
_symmetry.space_group_name_H-M   'P 1'
#
loop_
_entity.id
_entity.type
_entity.pdbx_description
1 polymer ?
#
loop_
_entity_poly.entity_id
_entity_poly.type
_entity_poly.pdbx_seq_one_letter_code
_entity_poly.pdbx_strand_id
1 'polypeptide(L)'
;MNQITRPLYADEIRLLTKLKNKIIHKKRTGIGATHIILVLFTGLIFADLAYVLHTGFMAFVSGTFAVVCFLFVIFGPYEAYKDRRRARKRLRQLNQLLLTNTLEVTLVHAQQIAVGREFEDEGDLYLIAYGDGDVLYLWDNGHGMKGFPCLTFEIYKEDYTALVSRQIHVLSPKITPVEIEAEKKWKYLKKYGGPGHLATERVDFDVLLSRFYE
;
A
#
# COMPACT_ATOMS: atom_id res chain seq x y z
N MET A 1 12.60 -13.11 -16.66
CA MET A 1 11.93 -13.17 -15.34
C MET A 1 11.20 -14.50 -15.23
N ASN A 2 11.32 -15.21 -14.10
CA ASN A 2 10.72 -16.54 -13.96
C ASN A 2 9.68 -16.53 -12.83
N GLN A 3 8.45 -16.95 -13.13
CA GLN A 3 7.44 -17.17 -12.11
C GLN A 3 7.70 -18.51 -11.42
N ILE A 4 7.85 -18.47 -10.10
CA ILE A 4 8.10 -19.65 -9.28
C ILE A 4 7.11 -19.69 -8.12
N THR A 5 6.75 -20.91 -7.70
CA THR A 5 6.04 -21.15 -6.45
C THR A 5 7.03 -21.73 -5.46
N ARG A 6 7.18 -21.08 -4.31
CA ARG A 6 8.15 -21.48 -3.29
C ARG A 6 7.54 -21.37 -1.88
N PRO A 7 8.08 -22.07 -0.88
CA PRO A 7 7.53 -22.00 0.47
C PRO A 7 7.76 -20.63 1.11
N LEU A 8 6.94 -20.24 2.09
CA LEU A 8 7.13 -18.98 2.82
C LEU A 8 8.46 -18.98 3.59
N TYR A 9 9.17 -17.86 3.55
CA TYR A 9 10.37 -17.65 4.37
C TYR A 9 10.01 -17.35 5.82
N ALA A 10 10.97 -17.55 6.73
CA ALA A 10 10.74 -17.37 8.17
C ALA A 10 10.36 -15.92 8.53
N ASP A 11 10.93 -14.92 7.86
CA ASP A 11 10.60 -13.50 8.05
C ASP A 11 9.17 -13.18 7.57
N GLU A 12 8.75 -13.78 6.46
CA GLU A 12 7.39 -13.67 5.92
C GLU A 12 6.36 -14.31 6.84
N ILE A 13 6.62 -15.52 7.33
CA ILE A 13 5.75 -16.19 8.31
C ILE A 13 5.60 -15.32 9.56
N ARG A 14 6.71 -14.77 10.08
CA ARG A 14 6.69 -13.83 11.22
C ARG A 14 5.86 -12.59 10.91
N LEU A 15 6.02 -12.02 9.72
CA LEU A 15 5.29 -10.84 9.30
C LEU A 15 3.78 -11.12 9.17
N LEU A 16 3.39 -12.19 8.48
CA LEU A 16 2.00 -12.59 8.31
C LEU A 16 1.35 -12.90 9.66
N THR A 17 2.06 -13.58 10.55
CA THR A 17 1.62 -13.85 11.93
C THR A 17 1.45 -12.56 12.72
N LYS A 18 2.38 -11.60 12.58
CA LYS A 18 2.27 -10.27 13.20
C LYS A 18 1.06 -9.51 12.68
N LEU A 19 0.80 -9.52 11.36
CA LEU A 19 -0.38 -8.89 10.76
C LEU A 19 -1.67 -9.55 11.24
N LYS A 20 -1.72 -10.89 11.28
CA LYS A 20 -2.84 -11.65 11.81
C LYS A 20 -3.12 -11.27 13.27
N ASN A 21 -2.09 -11.26 14.11
CA ASN A 21 -2.20 -10.88 15.52
C ASN A 21 -2.63 -9.42 15.66
N LYS A 22 -2.14 -8.51 14.80
CA LYS A 22 -2.59 -7.10 14.78
C LYS A 22 -4.08 -7.01 14.46
N ILE A 23 -4.61 -7.79 13.53
CA ILE A 23 -6.05 -7.80 13.20
C ILE A 23 -6.87 -8.39 14.36
N ILE A 24 -6.42 -9.49 14.97
CA ILE A 24 -7.10 -10.15 16.10
C ILE A 24 -7.07 -9.27 17.36
N HIS A 25 -5.91 -8.67 17.66
CA HIS A 25 -5.67 -7.81 18.83
C HIS A 25 -6.04 -6.35 18.62
N LYS A 26 -6.44 -5.94 17.40
CA LYS A 26 -7.26 -4.74 17.21
C LYS A 26 -8.64 -5.02 17.84
N LYS A 27 -8.63 -5.19 19.16
CA LYS A 27 -9.78 -5.27 20.05
C LYS A 27 -10.66 -4.09 19.70
N ARG A 28 -11.91 -4.38 19.30
CA ARG A 28 -13.17 -3.80 19.81
C ARG A 28 -13.26 -2.30 20.21
N THR A 29 -12.33 -1.44 19.81
CA THR A 29 -12.44 0.02 19.94
C THR A 29 -13.37 0.60 18.87
N GLY A 30 -13.93 -0.25 18.00
CA GLY A 30 -15.02 0.12 17.12
C GLY A 30 -16.27 0.43 17.95
N ILE A 31 -16.98 1.47 17.52
CA ILE A 31 -18.26 1.93 18.05
C ILE A 31 -19.14 0.73 18.43
N GLY A 32 -19.33 0.53 19.73
CA GLY A 32 -20.19 -0.53 20.26
C GLY A 32 -21.66 -0.14 20.16
N ALA A 33 -22.56 -1.11 20.31
CA ALA A 33 -24.00 -0.83 20.38
C ALA A 33 -24.34 0.21 21.47
N THR A 34 -23.62 0.15 22.61
CA THR A 34 -23.74 1.13 23.70
C THR A 34 -23.42 2.56 23.30
N HIS A 35 -22.47 2.76 22.38
CA HIS A 35 -22.08 4.10 21.91
C HIS A 35 -23.14 4.67 20.96
N ILE A 36 -23.71 3.82 20.10
CA ILE A 36 -24.82 4.20 19.22
C ILE A 36 -26.05 4.60 20.05
N ILE A 37 -26.37 3.81 21.08
CA ILE A 37 -27.49 4.09 22.00
C ILE A 37 -27.25 5.42 22.73
N LEU A 38 -26.04 5.65 23.24
CA LEU A 38 -25.70 6.91 23.92
C LEU A 38 -25.86 8.11 22.98
N VAL A 39 -25.31 8.03 21.76
CA VAL A 39 -25.44 9.11 20.77
C VAL A 39 -26.89 9.34 20.34
N LEU A 40 -27.70 8.29 20.26
CA LEU A 40 -29.14 8.42 19.99
C LEU A 40 -29.84 9.22 21.09
N PHE A 41 -29.61 8.88 22.36
CA PHE A 41 -30.18 9.64 23.48
C PHE A 41 -29.71 11.10 23.50
N THR A 42 -28.42 11.33 23.25
CA THR A 42 -27.88 12.70 23.12
C THR A 42 -28.58 13.46 22.00
N GLY A 43 -28.78 12.84 20.83
CA GLY A 43 -29.50 13.44 19.71
C GLY A 43 -30.96 13.78 20.04
N LEU A 44 -31.65 12.90 20.78
CA LEU A 44 -33.02 13.14 21.24
C LEU A 44 -33.10 14.32 22.22
N ILE A 45 -32.16 14.44 23.16
CA ILE A 45 -32.10 15.57 24.10
C ILE A 45 -31.87 16.89 23.34
N PHE A 46 -30.95 16.91 22.37
CA PHE A 46 -30.69 18.12 21.58
C PHE A 46 -31.86 18.49 20.65
N ALA A 47 -32.59 17.51 20.13
CA ALA A 47 -33.80 17.75 19.36
C ALA A 47 -34.91 18.36 20.22
N ASP A 48 -35.11 17.83 21.44
CA ASP A 48 -36.07 18.37 22.40
C ASP A 48 -35.70 19.80 22.84
N LEU A 49 -34.41 20.05 23.12
CA LEU A 49 -33.92 21.39 23.46
C LEU A 49 -34.15 22.39 22.32
N ALA A 50 -33.91 21.97 21.07
CA ALA A 50 -34.18 22.80 19.90
C ALA A 50 -35.67 23.12 19.74
N TYR A 51 -36.55 22.16 20.07
CA TYR A 51 -38.00 22.34 20.04
C TYR A 51 -38.46 23.35 21.09
N VAL A 52 -38.00 23.21 22.34
CA VAL A 52 -38.37 24.10 23.47
C VAL A 52 -37.85 25.53 23.28
N LEU A 53 -36.64 25.69 22.73
CA LEU A 53 -36.04 27.02 22.52
C LEU A 53 -36.72 27.83 21.41
N HIS A 54 -37.53 27.19 20.54
CA HIS A 54 -38.33 27.75 19.43
C HIS A 54 -37.58 28.61 18.39
N THR A 55 -36.84 29.65 18.79
CA THR A 55 -36.08 30.56 17.92
C THR A 55 -34.81 31.08 18.60
N GLY A 56 -33.74 31.26 17.82
CA GLY A 56 -32.48 31.87 18.28
C GLY A 56 -31.25 31.00 18.02
N PHE A 57 -30.06 31.54 18.29
CA PHE A 57 -28.78 30.88 18.02
C PHE A 57 -28.67 29.51 18.73
N MET A 58 -29.13 29.39 19.97
CA MET A 58 -29.07 28.14 20.73
C MET A 58 -29.99 27.04 20.17
N ALA A 59 -31.14 27.40 19.60
CA ALA A 59 -32.03 26.46 18.91
C ALA A 59 -31.38 25.91 17.63
N PHE A 60 -30.72 26.78 16.86
CA PHE A 60 -29.98 26.39 15.65
C PHE A 60 -28.80 25.44 15.96
N VAL A 61 -27.99 25.78 16.98
CA VAL A 61 -26.86 24.94 17.40
C VAL A 61 -27.35 23.57 17.86
N SER A 62 -28.39 23.53 18.70
CA SER A 62 -28.95 22.27 19.22
C SER A 62 -29.55 21.41 18.12
N GLY A 63 -30.29 22.01 17.18
CA GLY A 63 -30.80 21.30 16.01
C GLY A 63 -29.69 20.71 15.14
N THR A 64 -28.60 21.44 14.94
CA THR A 64 -27.43 20.96 14.17
C THR A 64 -26.77 19.77 14.86
N PHE A 65 -26.55 19.83 16.18
CA PHE A 65 -26.01 18.71 16.94
C PHE A 65 -26.93 17.48 16.88
N ALA A 66 -28.24 17.65 16.97
CA ALA A 66 -29.20 16.56 16.83
C ALA A 66 -29.06 15.86 15.46
N VAL A 67 -28.97 16.62 14.37
CA VAL A 67 -28.76 16.08 13.02
C VAL A 67 -27.47 15.28 12.92
N VAL A 68 -26.36 15.80 13.45
CA VAL A 68 -25.06 15.10 13.46
C VAL A 68 -25.15 13.78 14.25
N CYS A 69 -25.83 13.78 15.40
CA CYS A 69 -26.07 12.57 16.19
C CYS A 69 -26.87 11.53 15.40
N PHE A 70 -27.95 11.92 14.73
CA PHE A 70 -28.75 11.00 13.91
C PHE A 70 -27.96 10.45 12.70
N LEU A 71 -27.15 11.29 12.04
CA LEU A 71 -26.25 10.84 10.97
C LEU A 71 -25.26 9.79 11.49
N PHE A 72 -24.67 10.00 12.68
CA PHE A 72 -23.79 9.02 13.29
C PHE A 72 -24.50 7.70 13.62
N VAL A 73 -25.75 7.75 14.11
CA VAL A 73 -26.55 6.54 14.40
C VAL A 73 -26.86 5.75 13.12
N ILE A 74 -27.09 6.43 11.99
CA ILE A 74 -27.38 5.80 10.70
C ILE A 74 -26.09 5.24 10.06
N PHE A 75 -25.04 6.05 9.96
CA PHE A 75 -23.82 5.70 9.21
C PHE A 75 -22.78 4.94 10.05
N GLY A 76 -22.74 5.14 11.36
CA GLY A 76 -21.81 4.49 12.27
C GLY A 76 -21.87 2.95 12.23
N PRO A 77 -23.05 2.32 12.33
CA PRO A 77 -23.18 0.87 12.20
C PRO A 77 -22.74 0.35 10.83
N TYR A 78 -23.03 1.09 9.76
CA TYR A 78 -22.67 0.71 8.39
C TYR A 78 -21.15 0.70 8.18
N GLU A 79 -20.45 1.77 8.58
CA GLU A 79 -18.98 1.82 8.49
C GLU A 79 -18.33 0.77 9.39
N ALA A 80 -18.86 0.56 10.61
CA ALA A 80 -18.38 -0.51 11.49
C ALA A 80 -18.58 -1.92 10.87
N TYR A 81 -19.69 -2.15 10.18
CA TYR A 81 -19.93 -3.40 9.45
C TYR A 81 -18.94 -3.58 8.30
N LYS A 82 -18.75 -2.55 7.49
CA LYS A 82 -17.83 -2.53 6.34
C LYS A 82 -16.40 -2.82 6.77
N ASP A 83 -15.95 -2.23 7.87
CA ASP A 83 -14.63 -2.48 8.46
C ASP A 83 -14.49 -3.92 8.98
N ARG A 84 -15.51 -4.45 9.66
CA ARG A 84 -15.52 -5.87 10.08
C ARG A 84 -15.46 -6.81 8.88
N ARG A 85 -16.18 -6.50 7.80
CA ARG A 85 -16.18 -7.30 6.57
C ARG A 85 -14.79 -7.29 5.91
N ARG A 86 -14.16 -6.12 5.79
CA ARG A 86 -12.79 -5.96 5.28
C ARG A 86 -11.77 -6.71 6.14
N ALA A 87 -11.86 -6.58 7.47
CA ALA A 87 -10.98 -7.27 8.40
C ALA A 87 -11.13 -8.80 8.31
N ARG A 88 -12.36 -9.32 8.21
CA ARG A 88 -12.62 -10.76 8.00
C ARG A 88 -12.04 -11.24 6.66
N LYS A 89 -12.20 -10.48 5.58
CA LYS A 89 -11.63 -10.82 4.26
C LYS A 89 -10.10 -10.92 4.35
N ARG A 90 -9.44 -9.90 4.92
CA ARG A 90 -7.98 -9.89 5.12
C ARG A 90 -7.52 -11.06 6.00
N LEU A 91 -8.24 -11.33 7.10
CA LEU A 91 -7.89 -12.44 8.00
C LEU A 91 -8.01 -13.81 7.31
N ARG A 92 -9.03 -14.00 6.46
CA ARG A 92 -9.16 -15.22 5.64
C ARG A 92 -7.98 -15.37 4.68
N GLN A 93 -7.60 -14.30 3.97
CA GLN A 93 -6.45 -14.31 3.07
C GLN A 93 -5.14 -14.65 3.81
N LEU A 94 -4.89 -14.02 4.97
CA LEU A 94 -3.71 -14.33 5.80
C LEU A 94 -3.70 -15.78 6.28
N ASN A 95 -4.83 -16.30 6.74
CA ASN A 95 -4.93 -17.69 7.16
C ASN A 95 -4.71 -18.66 5.99
N GLN A 96 -5.26 -18.35 4.81
CA GLN A 96 -5.07 -19.16 3.62
C GLN A 96 -3.59 -19.23 3.24
N LEU A 97 -2.89 -18.10 3.17
CA LEU A 97 -1.45 -18.07 2.88
C LEU A 97 -0.61 -18.83 3.91
N LEU A 98 -0.92 -18.68 5.20
CA LEU A 98 -0.23 -19.40 6.27
C LEU A 98 -0.51 -20.91 6.22
N LEU A 99 -1.71 -21.33 5.79
CA LEU A 99 -2.09 -22.74 5.67
C LEU A 99 -1.46 -23.40 4.43
N THR A 100 -1.48 -22.72 3.28
CA THR A 100 -0.88 -23.23 2.04
C THR A 100 0.65 -23.21 2.10
N ASN A 101 1.22 -22.36 2.96
CA ASN A 101 2.66 -22.19 3.18
C ASN A 101 3.47 -22.01 1.88
N THR A 102 2.84 -21.49 0.85
CA THR A 102 3.39 -21.33 -0.50
C THR A 102 3.05 -19.95 -1.00
N LEU A 103 4.00 -19.37 -1.74
CA LEU A 103 3.87 -18.06 -2.34
C LEU A 103 4.35 -18.12 -3.78
N GLU A 104 3.57 -17.51 -4.65
CA GLU A 104 3.94 -17.31 -6.03
C GLU A 104 4.64 -15.97 -6.17
N VAL A 105 5.85 -16.02 -6.71
CA VAL A 105 6.74 -14.86 -6.84
C VAL A 105 7.39 -14.85 -8.21
N THR A 106 7.83 -13.67 -8.64
CA THR A 106 8.63 -13.54 -9.86
C THR A 106 10.09 -13.36 -9.48
N LEU A 107 10.90 -14.38 -9.73
CA LEU A 107 12.34 -14.35 -9.49
C LEU A 107 13.02 -13.53 -10.60
N VAL A 108 13.87 -12.60 -10.16
CA VAL A 108 14.66 -11.73 -11.04
C VAL A 108 16.14 -11.90 -10.70
N HIS A 109 16.92 -12.24 -11.73
CA HIS A 109 18.37 -12.17 -11.72
C HIS A 109 18.77 -10.97 -12.55
N ALA A 110 19.08 -9.87 -11.87
CA ALA A 110 19.58 -8.67 -12.48
C ALA A 110 21.07 -8.83 -12.81
N GLN A 111 21.46 -8.33 -13.97
CA GLN A 111 22.86 -8.19 -14.35
C GLN A 111 23.41 -6.85 -13.85
N GLN A 112 22.60 -5.79 -14.00
CA GLN A 112 22.96 -4.42 -13.62
C GLN A 112 21.71 -3.66 -13.20
N ILE A 113 21.90 -2.69 -12.30
CA ILE A 113 20.82 -1.83 -11.79
C ILE A 113 21.29 -0.38 -11.83
N ALA A 114 20.45 0.50 -12.37
CA ALA A 114 20.59 1.95 -12.26
C ALA A 114 19.43 2.54 -11.48
N VAL A 115 19.68 3.66 -10.82
CA VAL A 115 18.70 4.39 -10.00
C VAL A 115 18.64 5.83 -10.46
N GLY A 116 17.48 6.22 -10.99
CA GLY A 116 17.10 7.62 -11.14
C GLY A 116 16.53 8.13 -9.83
N ARG A 117 17.26 9.04 -9.17
CA ARG A 117 16.85 9.61 -7.88
C ARG A 117 15.53 10.39 -8.00
N GLU A 118 14.78 10.41 -6.92
CA GLU A 118 13.58 11.22 -6.73
C GLU A 118 13.84 12.69 -7.11
N PHE A 119 12.87 13.27 -7.82
CA PHE A 119 12.85 14.67 -8.19
C PHE A 119 11.43 15.18 -8.00
N GLU A 120 11.27 16.30 -7.29
CA GLU A 120 9.97 16.83 -6.88
C GLU A 120 9.15 15.78 -6.11
N ASP A 121 8.04 15.31 -6.68
CA ASP A 121 7.09 14.37 -6.06
C ASP A 121 7.12 12.97 -6.72
N GLU A 122 8.07 12.72 -7.63
CA GLU A 122 8.22 11.43 -8.30
C GLU A 122 9.31 10.59 -7.67
N GLY A 123 8.90 9.46 -7.07
CA GLY A 123 9.79 8.50 -6.41
C GLY A 123 10.93 7.98 -7.27
N ASP A 124 11.82 7.22 -6.62
CA ASP A 124 12.99 6.65 -7.28
C ASP A 124 12.56 5.68 -8.42
N LEU A 125 13.22 5.81 -9.57
CA LEU A 125 13.06 4.89 -10.69
C LEU A 125 14.26 3.95 -10.77
N TYR A 126 14.01 2.66 -10.61
CA TYR A 126 15.01 1.62 -10.78
C TYR A 126 14.91 1.02 -12.18
N LEU A 127 16.03 1.06 -12.90
CA LEU A 127 16.22 0.38 -14.18
C LEU A 127 17.00 -0.89 -13.92
N ILE A 128 16.41 -2.04 -14.23
CA ILE A 128 16.98 -3.33 -13.87
C ILE A 128 17.19 -4.12 -15.16
N ALA A 129 18.45 -4.28 -15.58
CA ALA A 129 18.79 -5.17 -16.68
C ALA A 129 18.64 -6.62 -16.21
N TYR A 130 17.82 -7.41 -16.90
CA TYR A 130 17.65 -8.84 -16.62
C TYR A 130 17.72 -9.63 -17.93
N GLY A 131 18.58 -10.64 -18.02
CA GLY A 131 18.78 -11.37 -19.28
C GLY A 131 19.38 -10.49 -20.39
N ASP A 132 19.42 -11.04 -21.61
CA ASP A 132 20.12 -10.40 -22.74
C ASP A 132 19.22 -9.37 -23.43
N GLY A 133 19.40 -8.10 -23.05
CA GLY A 133 18.74 -6.96 -23.68
C GLY A 133 17.30 -6.70 -23.23
N ASP A 134 16.91 -7.14 -22.03
CA ASP A 134 15.63 -6.75 -21.40
C ASP A 134 15.88 -5.89 -20.16
N VAL A 135 15.09 -4.82 -20.02
CA VAL A 135 15.13 -3.91 -18.87
C VAL A 135 13.76 -3.84 -18.21
N LEU A 136 13.72 -3.97 -16.88
CA LEU A 136 12.55 -3.81 -16.04
C LEU A 136 12.57 -2.42 -15.39
N TYR A 137 11.45 -1.70 -15.51
CA TYR A 137 11.22 -0.44 -14.81
C TYR A 137 10.48 -0.70 -13.50
N LEU A 138 11.08 -0.28 -12.40
CA LEU A 138 10.51 -0.44 -11.07
C LEU A 138 10.50 0.91 -10.35
N TRP A 139 9.30 1.41 -10.04
CA TRP A 139 9.11 2.64 -9.27
C TRP A 139 9.06 2.37 -7.77
N ASP A 140 9.71 3.24 -6.99
CA ASP A 140 9.51 3.31 -5.55
C ASP A 140 8.26 4.09 -5.20
N ASN A 141 7.15 3.36 -5.12
CA ASN A 141 5.85 3.90 -4.71
C ASN A 141 5.70 3.96 -3.17
N GLY A 142 6.79 4.06 -2.42
CA GLY A 142 6.78 4.08 -0.94
C GLY A 142 6.50 2.71 -0.30
N HIS A 143 6.54 1.64 -1.09
CA HIS A 143 6.30 0.27 -0.64
C HIS A 143 7.60 -0.44 -0.24
N GLY A 144 8.26 0.08 0.81
CA GLY A 144 9.29 -0.58 1.61
C GLY A 144 10.21 -1.58 0.89
N MET A 145 11.14 -1.10 0.06
CA MET A 145 12.18 -1.93 -0.59
C MET A 145 13.43 -2.10 0.28
N LYS A 146 13.27 -2.64 1.50
CA LYS A 146 14.40 -2.79 2.43
C LYS A 146 15.50 -3.68 1.84
N GLY A 147 16.72 -3.14 1.78
CA GLY A 147 17.91 -3.86 1.31
C GLY A 147 18.13 -3.81 -0.21
N PHE A 148 17.22 -3.19 -0.97
CA PHE A 148 17.40 -2.92 -2.38
C PHE A 148 18.34 -1.70 -2.59
N PRO A 149 19.09 -1.59 -3.70
CA PRO A 149 19.21 -2.49 -4.85
C PRO A 149 20.10 -3.72 -4.62
N CYS A 150 19.77 -4.83 -5.27
CA CYS A 150 20.47 -6.12 -5.16
C CYS A 150 20.32 -6.94 -6.46
N LEU A 151 21.27 -7.82 -6.78
CA LEU A 151 21.30 -8.57 -8.05
C LEU A 151 20.28 -9.71 -8.13
N THR A 152 19.91 -10.32 -7.00
CA THR A 152 18.90 -11.38 -7.00
C THR A 152 17.81 -11.03 -6.00
N PHE A 153 16.58 -11.00 -6.49
CA PHE A 153 15.41 -10.66 -5.70
C PHE A 153 14.14 -11.27 -6.27
N GLU A 154 13.10 -11.32 -5.45
CA GLU A 154 11.78 -11.78 -5.84
C GLU A 154 10.81 -10.61 -5.80
N ILE A 155 9.98 -10.49 -6.83
CA ILE A 155 8.85 -9.55 -6.87
C ILE A 155 7.61 -10.33 -6.44
N TYR A 156 6.96 -9.83 -5.38
CA TYR A 156 5.70 -10.41 -4.92
C TYR A 156 4.56 -10.06 -5.88
N LYS A 157 3.58 -10.96 -5.99
CA LYS A 157 2.32 -10.66 -6.66
C LYS A 157 1.51 -9.63 -5.89
N GLU A 158 0.66 -8.91 -6.62
CA GLU A 158 -0.19 -7.84 -6.11
C GLU A 158 -1.02 -8.27 -4.89
N ASP A 159 -1.56 -9.49 -4.89
CA ASP A 159 -2.34 -10.03 -3.77
C ASP A 159 -1.56 -10.05 -2.45
N TYR A 160 -0.27 -10.40 -2.50
CA TYR A 160 0.59 -10.44 -1.32
C TYR A 160 1.08 -9.04 -0.96
N THR A 161 1.48 -8.24 -1.96
CA THR A 161 1.89 -6.85 -1.77
C THR A 161 0.79 -6.00 -1.13
N ALA A 162 -0.48 -6.19 -1.51
CA ALA A 162 -1.62 -5.50 -0.92
C ALA A 162 -1.84 -5.85 0.56
N LEU A 163 -1.37 -7.02 1.02
CA LEU A 163 -1.47 -7.45 2.42
C LEU A 163 -0.30 -6.93 3.27
N VAL A 164 0.92 -6.98 2.72
CA VAL A 164 2.16 -6.78 3.46
C VAL A 164 2.76 -5.38 3.23
N SER A 165 2.32 -4.67 2.19
CA SER A 165 2.90 -3.40 1.75
C SER A 165 4.40 -3.48 1.44
N ARG A 166 4.85 -4.65 0.96
CA ARG A 166 6.22 -4.93 0.50
C ARG A 166 6.13 -5.47 -0.92
N GLN A 167 6.92 -4.91 -1.82
CA GLN A 167 6.95 -5.34 -3.22
C GLN A 167 8.05 -6.37 -3.49
N ILE A 168 9.17 -6.30 -2.78
CA ILE A 168 10.37 -7.10 -3.10
C ILE A 168 10.90 -7.87 -1.89
N HIS A 169 11.29 -9.12 -2.14
CA HIS A 169 12.16 -9.91 -1.26
C HIS A 169 13.60 -9.89 -1.80
N VAL A 170 14.55 -9.44 -0.99
CA VAL A 170 15.97 -9.38 -1.37
C VAL A 170 16.62 -10.72 -1.05
N LEU A 171 17.29 -11.34 -2.04
CA LEU A 171 17.97 -12.63 -1.88
C LEU A 171 19.50 -12.53 -1.94
N SER A 172 20.05 -11.46 -2.51
CA SER A 172 21.49 -11.20 -2.56
C SER A 172 21.90 -10.00 -1.71
N PRO A 173 23.19 -9.83 -1.39
CA PRO A 173 23.70 -8.60 -0.78
C PRO A 173 23.35 -7.36 -1.60
N LYS A 174 23.27 -6.23 -0.89
CA LYS A 174 23.06 -4.91 -1.50
C LYS A 174 24.25 -4.57 -2.40
N ILE A 175 23.97 -3.96 -3.54
CA ILE A 175 24.98 -3.46 -4.48
C ILE A 175 24.96 -1.94 -4.55
N THR A 176 26.02 -1.37 -5.11
CA THR A 176 26.05 0.04 -5.51
C THR A 176 25.47 0.15 -6.92
N PRO A 177 24.31 0.80 -7.11
CA PRO A 177 23.73 0.98 -8.44
C PRO A 177 24.48 2.06 -9.22
N VAL A 178 24.26 2.10 -10.54
CA VAL A 178 24.62 3.28 -11.34
C VAL A 178 23.65 4.41 -11.02
N GLU A 179 24.16 5.56 -10.62
CA GLU A 179 23.32 6.70 -10.25
C GLU A 179 23.02 7.58 -11.47
N ILE A 180 21.74 7.84 -11.70
CA ILE A 180 21.26 8.81 -12.68
C ILE A 180 20.81 10.05 -11.90
N GLU A 181 21.37 11.20 -12.27
CA GLU A 181 21.00 12.49 -11.67
C GLU A 181 19.50 12.79 -11.86
N ALA A 182 18.92 13.41 -10.84
CA ALA A 182 17.50 13.73 -10.80
C ALA A 182 17.04 14.59 -12.01
N GLU A 183 17.86 15.58 -12.41
CA GLU A 183 17.60 16.43 -13.58
C GLU A 183 17.56 15.64 -14.89
N LYS A 184 18.47 14.67 -15.04
CA LYS A 184 18.58 13.79 -16.23
C LYS A 184 17.38 12.85 -16.31
N LYS A 185 16.96 12.27 -15.18
CA LYS A 185 15.71 11.51 -15.06
C LYS A 185 14.53 12.34 -15.56
N TRP A 186 14.39 13.57 -15.06
CA TRP A 186 13.27 14.44 -15.41
C TRP A 186 13.25 14.84 -16.89
N LYS A 187 14.43 15.16 -17.45
CA LYS A 187 14.56 15.47 -18.89
C LYS A 187 14.14 14.28 -19.76
N TYR A 188 14.53 13.06 -19.39
CA TYR A 188 14.13 11.84 -20.08
C TYR A 188 12.60 11.65 -20.04
N LEU A 189 12.00 11.75 -18.85
CA LEU A 189 10.56 11.55 -18.67
C LEU A 189 9.73 12.58 -19.44
N LYS A 190 10.19 13.83 -19.53
CA LYS A 190 9.54 14.85 -20.37
C LYS A 190 9.59 14.56 -21.87
N LYS A 191 10.68 13.96 -22.34
CA LYS A 191 10.91 13.70 -23.78
C LYS A 191 10.23 12.40 -24.25
N TYR A 192 10.32 11.34 -23.45
CA TYR A 192 9.90 9.99 -23.85
C TYR A 192 8.67 9.48 -23.08
N GLY A 193 8.22 10.20 -22.06
CA GLY A 193 7.15 9.76 -21.16
C GLY A 193 7.66 8.87 -20.02
N GLY A 194 6.84 8.72 -18.99
CA GLY A 194 7.13 7.86 -17.85
C GLY A 194 6.81 6.38 -18.13
N PRO A 195 7.75 5.45 -17.90
CA PRO A 195 7.46 4.02 -18.02
C PRO A 195 6.47 3.57 -16.95
N GLY A 196 5.65 2.58 -17.26
CA GLY A 196 4.74 1.97 -16.28
C GLY A 196 5.49 1.20 -15.18
N HIS A 197 4.87 1.06 -14.00
CA HIS A 197 5.40 0.21 -12.92
C HIS A 197 5.42 -1.26 -13.35
N LEU A 198 6.59 -1.91 -13.21
CA LEU A 198 6.87 -3.27 -13.69
C LEU A 198 6.75 -3.43 -15.20
N ALA A 199 6.84 -2.34 -15.97
CA ALA A 199 6.95 -2.41 -17.42
C ALA A 199 8.32 -2.95 -17.83
N THR A 200 8.37 -3.60 -18.98
CA THR A 200 9.60 -4.17 -19.54
C THR A 200 9.83 -3.62 -20.94
N GLU A 201 11.06 -3.22 -21.25
CA GLU A 201 11.49 -2.81 -22.59
C GLU A 201 12.64 -3.69 -23.04
N ARG A 202 12.62 -4.09 -24.32
CA ARG A 202 13.71 -4.83 -24.94
C ARG A 202 14.70 -3.85 -25.56
N VAL A 203 15.72 -3.51 -24.78
CA VAL A 203 16.77 -2.56 -25.14
C VAL A 203 18.04 -2.92 -24.39
N ASP A 204 19.18 -2.69 -25.04
CA ASP A 204 20.47 -2.80 -24.35
C ASP A 204 20.57 -1.77 -23.23
N PHE A 205 21.13 -2.18 -22.09
CA PHE A 205 21.13 -1.35 -20.88
C PHE A 205 21.97 -0.09 -21.04
N ASP A 206 23.13 -0.17 -21.71
CA ASP A 206 24.01 0.98 -21.93
C ASP A 206 23.38 1.95 -22.95
N VAL A 207 22.69 1.41 -23.95
CA VAL A 207 21.91 2.21 -24.91
C VAL A 207 20.73 2.92 -24.23
N LEU A 208 20.05 2.27 -23.28
CA LEU A 208 19.00 2.92 -22.51
C LEU A 208 19.57 4.01 -21.61
N LEU A 209 20.69 3.74 -20.93
CA LEU A 209 21.35 4.72 -20.07
C LEU A 209 21.79 5.96 -20.86
N SER A 210 22.34 5.79 -22.06
CA SER A 210 22.79 6.94 -22.87
C SER A 210 21.65 7.92 -23.18
N ARG A 211 20.40 7.45 -23.35
CA ARG A 211 19.22 8.31 -23.56
C ARG A 211 18.94 9.27 -22.39
N PHE A 212 19.43 8.99 -21.18
CA PHE A 212 19.32 9.91 -20.03
C PHE A 212 20.36 11.04 -20.06
N TYR A 213 21.43 10.88 -20.83
CA TYR A 213 22.51 11.87 -20.94
C TYR A 213 22.45 12.68 -22.25
N GLU A 214 21.54 12.35 -23.17
CA GLU A 214 21.16 13.17 -24.33
C GLU A 214 20.34 14.40 -23.95
#